data_AF-A0A552J836-F1
#
_entry.id   AF-A0A552J836-F1
#
_cell.length_a   1.000
_cell.length_b   1.000
_cell.length_c   1.000
_cell.angle_alpha   90.00
_cell.angle_beta   90.00
_cell.angle_gamma   90.00
#
_symmetry.space_group_name_H-M   'P 1'
#
loop_
_entity.id
_entity.type
_entity.pdbx_description
1 polymer ?
#
loop_
_entity_poly.entity_id
_entity_poly.type
_entity_poly.pdbx_seq_one_letter_code
_entity_poly.pdbx_strand_id
1 'polypeptide(L)' 'MALSQSYLEWKEATKREGIQQGQRQIIENLMQVRFWELDESLIKVIDDLLKLSPMESSRLLLESSREDLIRRFISE' A
#
# COMPACT_ATOMS: atom_id res chain seq x y z
N MET A 1 6.46 34.69 -11.86
CA MET A 1 6.50 34.02 -10.54
C MET A 1 5.67 32.74 -10.46
N ALA A 2 4.57 32.58 -11.22
CA ALA A 2 3.73 31.37 -11.21
C ALA A 2 4.47 30.05 -11.55
N LEU A 3 5.46 30.08 -12.45
CA LEU A 3 6.25 28.89 -12.82
C LEU A 3 6.99 28.24 -11.63
N SER A 4 7.39 29.01 -10.62
CA SER A 4 8.09 28.47 -9.46
C SER A 4 7.15 27.74 -8.51
N GLN A 5 5.92 28.21 -8.36
CA GLN A 5 4.92 27.60 -7.49
C GLN A 5 4.39 26.29 -8.10
N SER A 6 4.03 26.32 -9.40
CA SER A 6 3.58 25.14 -10.12
C SER A 6 4.65 24.04 -10.19
N TYR A 7 5.93 24.41 -10.31
CA TYR A 7 7.04 23.46 -10.25
C TYR A 7 7.20 22.80 -8.88
N LEU A 8 7.06 23.58 -7.79
CA LEU A 8 7.13 23.05 -6.42
C LEU A 8 5.97 22.09 -6.14
N GLU A 9 4.76 22.46 -6.54
CA GLU A 9 3.57 21.60 -6.42
C GLU A 9 3.74 20.29 -7.21
N TRP A 10 4.21 20.39 -8.45
CA TRP A 10 4.49 19.21 -9.28
C TRP A 10 5.56 18.32 -8.63
N LYS A 11 6.66 18.91 -8.16
CA LYS A 11 7.74 18.16 -7.47
C LYS A 11 7.24 17.46 -6.22
N GLU A 12 6.40 18.12 -5.42
CA GLU A 12 5.78 17.49 -4.25
C GLU A 12 4.82 16.37 -4.64
N ALA A 13 3.96 16.58 -5.65
CA ALA A 13 3.03 15.58 -6.14
C ALA A 13 3.76 14.32 -6.64
N THR A 14 4.78 14.49 -7.50
CA THR A 14 5.60 13.38 -8.00
C THR A 14 6.34 12.66 -6.88
N LYS A 15 6.84 13.40 -5.87
CA LYS A 15 7.46 12.76 -4.70
C LYS A 15 6.46 11.92 -3.91
N ARG A 16 5.25 12.43 -3.68
CA ARG A 16 4.18 11.70 -2.97
C ARG A 16 3.75 10.46 -3.74
N GLU A 17 3.60 10.59 -5.06
CA GLU A 17 3.28 9.47 -5.94
C GLU A 17 4.36 8.38 -5.90
N GLY A 18 5.63 8.75 -5.99
CA GLY A 18 6.74 7.79 -5.88
C GLY A 18 6.81 7.07 -4.54
N ILE A 19 6.48 7.77 -3.44
CA ILE A 19 6.38 7.16 -2.10
C ILE A 19 5.21 6.16 -2.05
N GLN A 20 4.03 6.51 -2.57
CA GLN A 20 2.87 5.62 -2.59
C GLN A 20 3.11 4.38 -3.48
N GLN A 21 3.69 4.56 -4.66
CA GLN A 21 4.06 3.45 -5.55
C GLN A 21 5.09 2.52 -4.88
N GLY A 22 6.11 3.09 -4.23
CA GLY A 22 7.10 2.31 -3.48
C GLY A 22 6.48 1.53 -2.31
N GLN A 23 5.57 2.15 -1.55
CA GLN A 23 4.87 1.47 -0.47
C GLN A 23 4.01 0.31 -0.99
N ARG A 24 3.29 0.54 -2.10
CA ARG A 24 2.48 -0.51 -2.76
C ARG A 24 3.34 -1.69 -3.19
N GLN A 25 4.47 -1.42 -3.85
CA GLN A 25 5.39 -2.46 -4.29
C GLN A 25 5.94 -3.29 -3.12
N ILE A 26 6.26 -2.66 -1.99
CA ILE A 26 6.75 -3.36 -0.80
C ILE A 26 5.67 -4.28 -0.23
N ILE A 27 4.42 -3.80 -0.14
CA ILE A 27 3.29 -4.59 0.36
C ILE A 27 3.03 -5.78 -0.56
N GLU A 28 2.99 -5.57 -1.88
CA GLU A 28 2.80 -6.63 -2.87
C GLU A 28 3.89 -7.70 -2.75
N ASN A 29 5.17 -7.29 -2.74
CA ASN A 29 6.28 -8.23 -2.62
C ASN A 29 6.21 -9.03 -1.32
N LEU A 30 5.88 -8.37 -0.19
CA LEU A 30 5.76 -9.05 1.09
C LEU A 30 4.60 -10.05 1.10
N MET A 31 3.45 -9.68 0.55
CA MET A 31 2.32 -10.61 0.40
C MET A 31 2.67 -11.80 -0.47
N GLN A 32 3.34 -11.57 -1.61
CA GLN A 32 3.78 -12.65 -2.50
C GLN A 32 4.75 -13.61 -1.79
N VAL A 33 5.68 -13.08 -0.99
CA VAL A 33 6.64 -13.91 -0.22
C VAL A 33 5.94 -14.68 0.90
N ARG A 34 4.97 -14.08 1.61
CA ARG A 34 4.30 -14.73 2.75
C ARG A 34 3.22 -15.72 2.33
N PHE A 35 2.45 -15.38 1.28
CA PHE A 35 1.23 -16.09 0.91
C PHE A 35 1.33 -16.83 -0.42
N TRP A 36 2.47 -16.73 -1.10
CA TRP A 36 2.81 -17.39 -2.38
C TRP A 36 2.00 -16.92 -3.60
N GLU A 37 0.73 -16.55 -3.40
CA GLU A 37 -0.17 -16.10 -4.45
C GLU A 37 -0.84 -14.76 -4.08
N LEU A 38 -0.96 -13.89 -5.06
CA LEU A 38 -1.67 -12.61 -4.99
C LEU A 38 -2.93 -12.71 -5.86
N ASP A 39 -3.99 -13.26 -5.27
CA ASP A 39 -5.31 -13.32 -5.91
C ASP A 39 -6.05 -11.97 -5.84
N GLU A 40 -7.20 -11.89 -6.49
CA GLU A 40 -8.05 -10.69 -6.50
C GLU A 40 -8.49 -10.23 -5.10
N SER A 41 -8.58 -11.15 -4.13
CA SER A 41 -8.93 -10.79 -2.75
C SER A 41 -7.74 -10.06 -2.10
N LEU A 42 -6.53 -10.58 -2.23
CA LEU A 42 -5.35 -9.91 -1.68
C LEU A 42 -5.03 -8.59 -2.38
N ILE A 43 -5.33 -8.46 -3.68
CA ILE A 43 -5.23 -7.18 -4.39
C ILE A 43 -6.14 -6.13 -3.76
N LYS A 44 -7.39 -6.47 -3.42
CA LYS A 44 -8.30 -5.55 -2.72
C LYS A 44 -7.79 -5.17 -1.33
N VAL A 45 -7.22 -6.13 -0.61
CA VAL A 45 -6.60 -5.88 0.71
C VAL A 45 -5.45 -4.88 0.62
N ILE A 46 -4.64 -4.93 -0.45
CA ILE A 46 -3.51 -3.99 -0.64
C ILE A 46 -3.99 -2.54 -0.65
N ASP A 47 -5.08 -2.25 -1.35
CA ASP A 47 -5.62 -0.90 -1.44
C ASP A 47 -6.07 -0.36 -0.07
N ASP A 48 -6.59 -1.22 0.80
CA ASP A 48 -6.95 -0.84 2.16
C ASP A 48 -5.73 -0.71 3.09
N LEU A 49 -4.73 -1.57 2.93
CA LEU A 49 -3.47 -1.46 3.67
C LEU A 49 -2.71 -0.17 3.34
N LEU A 50 -2.80 0.31 2.10
CA LEU A 50 -2.20 1.58 1.67
C LEU A 50 -2.83 2.81 2.33
N LYS A 51 -4.06 2.69 2.86
CA LYS A 51 -4.71 3.76 3.63
C LYS A 51 -4.17 3.85 5.06
N LEU A 52 -3.51 2.80 5.55
CA LEU A 52 -2.89 2.77 6.86
C LEU A 52 -1.49 3.39 6.83
N SER A 53 -0.95 3.73 8.00
CA SER A 53 0.45 4.14 8.08
C SER A 53 1.39 2.97 7.71
N PRO A 54 2.60 3.25 7.18
CA PRO A 54 3.55 2.19 6.82
C PRO A 54 3.88 1.21 7.95
N MET A 55 3.88 1.68 9.20
CA MET A 55 4.13 0.84 10.36
C MET A 55 2.94 -0.08 10.66
N GLU A 56 1.71 0.44 10.61
CA GLU A 56 0.50 -0.36 10.83
C GLU A 56 0.32 -1.41 9.74
N SER A 57 0.52 -1.04 8.47
CA SER A 57 0.45 -1.97 7.35
C SER A 57 1.50 -3.07 7.47
N SER A 58 2.75 -2.72 7.82
CA SER A 58 3.84 -3.69 8.02
C SER A 58 3.54 -4.65 9.17
N ARG A 59 3.06 -4.12 10.30
CA ARG A 59 2.72 -4.92 11.47
C ARG A 59 1.62 -5.92 11.15
N LEU A 60 0.52 -5.46 10.56
CA LEU A 60 -0.60 -6.30 10.16
C LEU A 60 -0.15 -7.34 9.11
N LEU A 61 0.69 -6.87 8.18
CA LEU A 61 1.61 -7.58 7.28
C LEU A 61 2.30 -8.81 7.87
N LEU A 62 2.84 -8.71 9.07
CA LEU A 62 3.69 -9.73 9.66
C LEU A 62 2.95 -10.61 10.68
N GLU A 63 1.96 -10.03 11.35
CA GLU A 63 1.25 -10.66 12.46
C GLU A 63 -0.01 -11.43 12.01
N SER A 64 -0.59 -11.11 10.84
CA SER A 64 -1.85 -11.73 10.37
C SER A 64 -1.62 -12.87 9.38
N SER A 65 -2.53 -13.84 9.35
CA SER A 65 -2.64 -14.79 8.23
C SER A 65 -3.31 -14.16 7.01
N ARG A 66 -3.25 -14.85 5.86
CA ARG A 66 -3.98 -14.45 4.65
C ARG A 66 -5.48 -14.35 4.92
N GLU A 67 -6.03 -15.36 5.58
CA GLU A 67 -7.46 -15.47 5.88
C GLU A 67 -7.92 -14.37 6.84
N ASP A 68 -7.10 -14.01 7.84
CA ASP A 68 -7.41 -12.92 8.76
C ASP A 68 -7.41 -11.55 8.06
N LEU A 69 -6.46 -11.33 7.15
CA LEU A 69 -6.43 -10.11 6.33
C LEU A 69 -7.67 -9.99 5.45
N ILE A 70 -8.04 -11.07 4.76
CA ILE A 70 -9.25 -11.12 3.93
C ILE A 70 -10.48 -10.86 4.80
N ARG A 71 -10.62 -11.55 5.94
CA ARG A 71 -11.76 -11.32 6.85
C ARG A 71 -11.83 -9.88 7.35
N ARG A 72 -10.68 -9.25 7.61
CA ARG A 72 -10.65 -7.89 8.16
C ARG A 72 -11.06 -6.81 7.16
N PHE A 73 -10.69 -6.98 5.88
CA PHE A 73 -10.88 -5.92 4.87
C PHE A 73 -11.98 -6.24 3.84
N ILE A 74 -12.37 -7.51 3.69
CA ILE A 74 -13.35 -7.96 2.69
C ILE A 74 -14.66 -8.44 3.33
N SER A 75 -14.69 -8.72 4.64
CA SER A 75 -15.96 -9.03 5.30
C SER A 75 -16.89 -7.81 5.24
N GLU A 76 -18.11 -8.04 4.75
CA GLU A 76 -19.23 -7.07 4.76
C GLU A 76 -19.43 -6.40 6.11
#